data_AF-A0A7U3VTP3-F1
#
_entry.id   AF-A0A7U3VTP3-F1
#
_cell.length_a   1.000
_cell.length_b   1.000
_cell.length_c   1.000
_cell.angle_alpha   90.00
_cell.angle_beta   90.00
_cell.angle_gamma   90.00
#
_symmetry.space_group_name_H-M   'P 1'
#
loop_
_entity.id
_entity.type
_entity.pdbx_description
1 polymer ?
#
loop_
_entity_poly.entity_id
_entity_poly.type
_entity_poly.pdbx_seq_one_letter_code
_entity_poly.pdbx_strand_id
1 'polypeptide(L)'
;MNKVEIITQSEVLYTLKIRTNDTDVLAQKINTLSCDNKQQFQYAPVIIQIEDKNLSANELAVLVEILTQNDMVAVGIRSDKQELIDFAKFSGMAVFGKSLTSNKPESIQEKTTKTALSLLQDKAYQAPKVVTNEVNSFEQIIAKDSDLVLLDEVKSGAEIMSFGNISAYKEVQGCLFAGIDGDEKATIFVQSFNAQLISIAGIYKRFDVVPTKLYARQVMIDLSDGKLRFQIV
;
A
#
# COMPACT_ATOMS: atom_id res chain seq x y z
N MET A 1 12.57 16.25 35.83
CA MET A 1 11.54 15.19 35.65
C MET A 1 10.85 15.45 34.32
N ASN A 2 11.11 14.62 33.32
CA ASN A 2 10.29 14.66 32.09
C ASN A 2 8.95 14.01 32.42
N LYS A 3 7.86 14.76 32.30
CA LYS A 3 6.48 14.31 32.63
C LYS A 3 5.80 13.57 31.48
N VAL A 4 6.47 13.46 30.33
CA VAL A 4 5.94 12.86 29.10
C VAL A 4 7.07 12.11 28.41
N GLU A 5 6.78 10.91 27.92
CA GLU A 5 7.65 10.06 27.10
C GLU A 5 6.85 9.63 25.86
N ILE A 6 7.51 9.56 24.71
CA ILE A 6 6.91 9.09 23.46
C ILE A 6 7.35 7.64 23.28
N ILE A 7 6.38 6.72 23.26
CA ILE A 7 6.60 5.29 23.01
C ILE A 7 5.78 4.90 21.80
N THR A 8 6.39 4.19 20.84
CA THR A 8 5.69 3.64 19.68
C THR A 8 5.22 2.23 20.01
N GLN A 9 3.93 1.97 19.80
CA GLN A 9 3.30 0.66 19.96
C GLN A 9 2.37 0.42 18.77
N SER A 10 2.27 -0.85 18.34
CA SER A 10 1.39 -1.24 17.23
C SER A 10 0.07 -1.75 17.79
N GLU A 11 -1.03 -1.16 17.35
CA GLU A 11 -2.40 -1.53 17.71
C GLU A 11 -3.22 -1.80 16.44
N VAL A 12 -4.24 -2.66 16.55
CA VAL A 12 -5.10 -3.00 15.42
C VAL A 12 -6.18 -1.94 15.23
N LEU A 13 -6.24 -1.35 14.03
CA LEU A 13 -7.32 -0.47 13.59
C LEU A 13 -8.22 -1.17 12.57
N TYR A 14 -9.53 -1.14 12.78
CA TYR A 14 -10.49 -1.68 11.81
C TYR A 14 -10.81 -0.65 10.74
N THR A 15 -11.18 -1.10 9.53
CA THR A 15 -11.62 -0.21 8.46
C THR A 15 -13.02 -0.61 8.00
N LEU A 16 -13.99 0.30 8.11
CA LEU A 16 -15.34 0.13 7.56
C LEU A 16 -15.45 0.82 6.20
N LYS A 17 -15.78 0.05 5.17
CA LYS A 17 -15.99 0.56 3.81
C LYS A 17 -17.45 0.96 3.61
N ILE A 18 -17.69 2.24 3.41
CA ILE A 18 -19.02 2.84 3.26
C ILE A 18 -19.33 3.00 1.77
N ARG A 19 -20.33 2.25 1.31
CA ARG A 19 -20.73 2.15 -0.12
C ARG A 19 -22.13 2.67 -0.41
N THR A 20 -22.77 3.25 0.59
CA THR A 20 -24.11 3.83 0.50
C THR A 20 -24.15 5.06 1.39
N ASN A 21 -24.99 6.04 1.05
CA ASN A 21 -25.32 7.17 1.90
C ASN A 21 -26.60 6.96 2.72
N ASP A 22 -27.29 5.82 2.54
CA ASP A 22 -28.47 5.46 3.33
C ASP A 22 -28.07 5.11 4.78
N THR A 23 -28.37 6.00 5.70
CA THR A 23 -28.01 5.88 7.12
C THR A 23 -28.78 4.78 7.84
N ASP A 24 -30.01 4.46 7.41
CA ASP A 24 -30.82 3.41 8.04
C ASP A 24 -30.24 2.03 7.74
N VAL A 25 -29.82 1.82 6.49
CA VAL A 25 -29.13 0.59 6.08
C VAL A 25 -27.78 0.45 6.79
N LEU A 26 -27.04 1.56 6.98
CA LEU A 26 -25.79 1.55 7.72
C LEU A 26 -26.01 1.21 9.19
N ALA A 27 -27.01 1.80 9.85
CA ALA A 27 -27.33 1.53 11.24
C ALA A 27 -27.65 0.06 11.48
N GLN A 28 -28.51 -0.53 10.65
CA GLN A 28 -28.88 -1.95 10.76
C GLN A 28 -27.65 -2.86 10.61
N LYS A 29 -26.81 -2.61 9.60
CA LYS A 29 -25.62 -3.42 9.35
C LYS A 29 -24.58 -3.30 10.45
N ILE A 30 -24.32 -2.07 10.92
CA ILE A 30 -23.33 -1.81 11.98
C ILE A 30 -23.80 -2.43 13.30
N ASN A 31 -25.09 -2.34 13.62
CA ASN A 31 -25.65 -2.98 14.81
C ASN A 31 -25.53 -4.51 14.73
N THR A 32 -25.86 -5.10 13.59
CA THR A 32 -25.68 -6.54 13.36
C THR A 32 -24.22 -6.96 13.54
N LEU A 33 -23.28 -6.22 12.95
CA LEU A 33 -21.84 -6.47 13.08
C LEU A 33 -21.35 -6.39 14.53
N SER A 34 -21.81 -5.39 15.29
CA SER A 34 -21.44 -5.20 16.69
C SER A 34 -22.03 -6.29 17.59
N CYS A 35 -23.29 -6.66 17.39
CA CYS A 35 -23.96 -7.72 18.16
C CYS A 35 -23.33 -9.10 17.92
N ASP A 36 -23.13 -9.46 16.66
CA ASP A 36 -22.61 -10.78 16.28
C ASP A 36 -21.15 -10.98 16.73
N ASN A 37 -20.38 -9.89 16.88
CA ASN A 37 -18.94 -9.93 17.15
C ASN A 37 -18.55 -8.98 18.29
N LYS A 38 -19.32 -8.97 19.37
CA LYS A 38 -19.17 -8.01 20.47
C LYS A 38 -17.75 -7.94 21.06
N GLN A 39 -17.09 -9.08 21.23
CA GLN A 39 -15.70 -9.13 21.74
C GLN A 39 -14.68 -8.47 20.81
N GLN A 40 -14.99 -8.39 19.52
CA GLN A 40 -14.10 -7.86 18.50
C GLN A 40 -14.29 -6.34 18.30
N PHE A 41 -15.53 -5.86 18.37
CA PHE A 41 -15.87 -4.47 18.02
C PHE A 41 -16.12 -3.55 19.22
N GLN A 42 -16.27 -4.09 20.43
CA GLN A 42 -16.41 -3.25 21.61
C GLN A 42 -15.14 -2.41 21.85
N TYR A 43 -15.33 -1.10 21.89
CA TYR A 43 -14.33 -0.02 21.91
C TYR A 43 -13.32 -0.06 20.77
N ALA A 44 -13.66 -0.75 19.67
CA ALA A 44 -12.75 -0.90 18.55
C ALA A 44 -12.51 0.45 17.86
N PRO A 45 -11.24 0.81 17.61
CA PRO A 45 -10.91 2.00 16.84
C PRO A 45 -11.13 1.72 15.34
N VAL A 46 -11.92 2.59 14.70
CA VAL A 46 -12.44 2.39 13.34
C VAL A 46 -12.05 3.55 12.43
N ILE A 47 -11.50 3.21 11.26
CA ILE A 47 -11.31 4.10 10.13
C ILE A 47 -12.50 3.96 9.18
N ILE A 48 -13.16 5.07 8.87
CA ILE A 48 -14.28 5.12 7.93
C ILE A 48 -13.74 5.38 6.52
N GLN A 49 -13.76 4.36 5.66
CA GLN A 49 -13.37 4.49 4.26
C GLN A 49 -14.59 4.76 3.39
N ILE A 50 -14.65 5.94 2.78
CA ILE A 50 -15.79 6.40 2.01
C ILE A 50 -15.57 6.03 0.54
N GLU A 51 -16.37 5.10 0.03
CA GLU A 51 -16.41 4.71 -1.40
C GLU A 51 -17.62 5.34 -2.12
N ASP A 52 -18.63 5.77 -1.37
CA ASP A 52 -19.85 6.38 -1.91
C ASP A 52 -19.66 7.87 -2.28
N LYS A 53 -19.93 8.20 -3.54
CA LYS A 53 -19.77 9.55 -4.09
C LYS A 53 -20.87 10.53 -3.70
N ASN A 54 -21.96 10.07 -3.10
CA ASN A 54 -23.09 10.90 -2.67
C ASN A 54 -23.10 11.16 -1.15
N LEU A 55 -22.28 10.46 -0.37
CA LEU A 55 -22.12 10.72 1.07
C LEU A 55 -21.63 12.16 1.33
N SER A 56 -22.37 12.93 2.12
CA SER A 56 -22.05 14.31 2.57
C SER A 56 -21.59 14.33 4.04
N ALA A 57 -21.20 15.51 4.53
CA ALA A 57 -20.76 15.66 5.92
C ALA A 57 -21.89 15.32 6.93
N ASN A 58 -23.15 15.54 6.55
CA ASN A 58 -24.29 15.23 7.42
C ASN A 58 -24.44 13.72 7.63
N GLU A 59 -24.38 12.91 6.56
CA GLU A 59 -24.43 11.45 6.74
C GLU A 59 -23.19 10.92 7.45
N LEU A 60 -22.02 11.54 7.24
CA LEU A 60 -20.81 11.19 8.00
C LEU A 60 -20.97 11.48 9.50
N ALA A 61 -21.60 12.59 9.88
CA ALA A 61 -21.89 12.90 11.28
C ALA A 61 -22.84 11.87 11.90
N VAL A 62 -23.91 11.50 11.18
CA VAL A 62 -24.84 10.43 11.59
C VAL A 62 -24.11 9.11 11.73
N LEU A 63 -23.20 8.78 10.82
CA LEU A 63 -22.42 7.54 10.86
C LEU A 63 -21.50 7.49 12.09
N VAL A 64 -20.84 8.58 12.47
CA VAL A 64 -20.01 8.64 13.68
C VAL A 64 -20.86 8.40 14.94
N GLU A 65 -22.07 8.94 14.98
CA GLU A 65 -23.03 8.70 16.06
C GLU A 65 -23.46 7.22 16.10
N ILE A 66 -23.80 6.63 14.94
CA ILE A 66 -24.13 5.20 14.84
C ILE A 66 -22.99 4.32 15.39
N LEU A 67 -21.73 4.62 15.05
CA LEU A 67 -20.59 3.88 15.59
C LEU A 67 -20.51 4.01 17.12
N THR A 68 -20.67 5.23 17.64
CA THR A 68 -20.63 5.52 19.08
C THR A 68 -21.70 4.75 19.84
N GLN A 69 -22.93 4.68 19.29
CA GLN A 69 -24.04 3.91 19.89
C GLN A 69 -23.80 2.39 19.90
N ASN A 70 -22.88 1.90 19.08
CA ASN A 70 -22.54 0.48 18.96
C ASN A 70 -21.17 0.15 19.58
N ASP A 71 -20.72 0.97 20.54
CA ASP A 71 -19.45 0.87 21.26
C ASP A 71 -18.21 0.93 20.34
N MET A 72 -18.26 1.55 19.16
CA MET A 72 -17.10 1.74 18.29
C MET A 72 -16.60 3.18 18.31
N VAL A 73 -15.29 3.36 18.12
CA VAL A 73 -14.66 4.69 18.16
C VAL A 73 -14.18 5.08 16.77
N ALA A 74 -14.78 6.10 16.17
CA ALA A 74 -14.29 6.66 14.92
C ALA A 74 -12.96 7.41 15.16
N VAL A 75 -11.85 6.85 14.67
CA VAL A 75 -10.51 7.46 14.83
C VAL A 75 -10.11 8.30 13.62
N GLY A 76 -10.70 8.04 12.46
CA GLY A 76 -10.42 8.80 11.26
C GLY A 76 -11.17 8.35 10.03
N ILE A 77 -10.93 9.04 8.92
CA ILE A 77 -11.58 8.77 7.64
C ILE A 77 -10.56 8.57 6.51
N ARG A 78 -10.99 7.92 5.43
CA ARG A 78 -10.36 7.94 4.10
C ARG A 78 -11.39 8.44 3.10
N SER A 79 -11.14 9.62 2.52
CA SER A 79 -12.02 10.27 1.54
C SER A 79 -11.19 11.12 0.57
N ASP A 80 -11.67 11.26 -0.66
CA ASP A 80 -11.18 12.23 -1.64
C ASP A 80 -12.03 13.51 -1.69
N LYS A 81 -13.18 13.55 -0.99
CA LYS A 81 -14.06 14.73 -0.94
C LYS A 81 -13.62 15.70 0.14
N GLN A 82 -13.39 16.95 -0.28
CA GLN A 82 -12.96 18.04 0.58
C GLN A 82 -13.92 18.31 1.75
N GLU A 83 -15.23 18.30 1.48
CA GLU A 83 -16.26 18.51 2.51
C GLU A 83 -16.14 17.51 3.68
N LEU A 84 -15.89 16.23 3.36
CA LEU A 84 -15.75 15.17 4.36
C LEU A 84 -14.42 15.28 5.11
N ILE A 85 -13.35 15.67 4.40
CA ILE A 85 -12.04 15.93 4.98
C ILE A 85 -12.11 17.09 5.98
N ASP A 86 -12.83 18.16 5.64
CA ASP A 86 -12.98 19.34 6.50
C ASP A 86 -13.82 19.00 7.75
N PHE A 87 -14.92 18.26 7.58
CA PHE A 87 -15.69 17.73 8.70
C PHE A 87 -14.80 16.89 9.63
N ALA A 88 -14.02 15.95 9.09
CA ALA A 88 -13.14 15.10 9.90
C ALA A 88 -12.14 15.90 10.73
N LYS A 89 -11.46 16.88 10.11
CA LYS A 89 -10.53 17.75 10.83
C LYS A 89 -11.22 18.54 11.93
N PHE A 90 -12.41 19.09 11.65
CA PHE A 90 -13.19 19.84 12.63
C PHE A 90 -13.63 18.96 13.81
N SER A 91 -14.00 17.72 13.54
CA SER A 91 -14.41 16.73 14.54
C SER A 91 -13.24 16.04 15.27
N GLY A 92 -11.99 16.43 15.01
CA GLY A 92 -10.81 15.82 15.65
C GLY A 92 -10.45 14.42 15.12
N MET A 93 -11.03 14.00 13.99
CA MET A 93 -10.73 12.74 13.32
C MET A 93 -9.48 12.85 12.45
N ALA A 94 -8.67 11.78 12.42
CA ALA A 94 -7.54 11.69 11.52
C ALA A 94 -7.99 11.59 10.06
N VAL A 95 -7.25 12.19 9.13
CA VAL A 95 -7.45 12.02 7.69
C VAL A 95 -6.35 11.13 7.16
N PHE A 96 -6.69 9.90 6.82
CA PHE A 96 -5.77 8.93 6.26
C PHE A 96 -5.76 9.06 4.73
N GLY A 97 -4.58 8.97 4.12
CA GLY A 97 -4.43 8.91 2.66
C GLY A 97 -5.12 7.68 2.04
N LYS A 98 -5.07 7.58 0.71
CA LYS A 98 -5.63 6.41 -0.03
C LYS A 98 -5.11 5.12 0.62
N SER A 99 -6.04 4.21 0.92
CA SER A 99 -5.74 2.91 1.51
C SER A 99 -4.62 2.23 0.72
N LEU A 100 -3.52 1.86 1.38
CA LEU A 100 -2.43 1.07 0.79
C LEU A 100 -2.86 -0.38 0.48
N THR A 101 -4.15 -0.71 0.63
CA THR A 101 -4.75 -1.98 0.21
C THR A 101 -5.86 -1.74 -0.80
N SER A 102 -5.49 -1.48 -2.06
CA SER A 102 -6.38 -1.63 -3.20
C SER A 102 -5.94 -2.83 -4.02
N ASN A 103 -6.37 -4.02 -3.61
CA ASN A 103 -6.52 -5.15 -4.52
C ASN A 103 -7.85 -4.99 -5.26
N LYS A 104 -7.81 -4.41 -6.46
CA LYS A 104 -8.75 -4.74 -7.54
C LYS A 104 -8.05 -4.49 -8.89
N PRO A 105 -8.16 -5.40 -9.87
CA PRO A 105 -7.57 -5.21 -11.20
C PRO A 105 -8.25 -4.01 -11.86
N GLU A 106 -7.47 -3.00 -12.23
CA GLU A 106 -7.98 -1.99 -13.14
C GLU A 106 -8.20 -2.67 -14.50
N SER A 107 -9.47 -2.71 -14.91
CA SER A 107 -9.82 -2.99 -16.29
C SER A 107 -9.20 -1.89 -17.14
N ILE A 108 -8.24 -2.27 -17.96
CA ILE A 108 -7.78 -1.46 -19.09
C ILE A 108 -9.00 -1.30 -20.00
N GLN A 109 -9.68 -0.15 -19.90
CA GLN A 109 -10.65 0.25 -20.89
C GLN A 109 -9.88 0.72 -22.11
N GLU A 110 -10.09 -0.02 -23.19
CA GLU A 110 -9.74 0.34 -24.55
C GLU A 110 -10.11 1.79 -24.85
N LYS A 111 -9.10 2.59 -25.19
CA LYS A 111 -9.25 3.58 -26.25
C LYS A 111 -8.26 3.23 -27.34
N THR A 112 -8.76 2.50 -28.32
CA THR A 112 -8.17 2.42 -29.65
C THR A 112 -8.06 3.83 -30.21
N THR A 113 -6.83 4.30 -30.41
CA THR A 113 -6.52 5.09 -31.59
C THR A 113 -5.16 4.64 -32.08
N LYS A 114 -5.17 3.85 -33.15
CA LYS A 114 -4.00 3.62 -33.98
C LYS A 114 -3.54 4.98 -34.51
N THR A 115 -2.34 5.41 -34.14
CA THR A 115 -1.43 6.04 -35.10
C THR A 115 -0.02 5.67 -34.65
N ALA A 116 0.59 4.77 -35.42
CA ALA A 116 2.00 4.51 -35.37
C ALA A 116 2.74 5.82 -35.69
N LEU A 117 3.66 6.20 -34.80
CA LEU A 117 4.83 7.10 -34.95
C LEU A 117 5.02 7.93 -33.67
N SER A 118 5.55 7.30 -32.62
CA SER A 118 6.43 7.97 -31.65
C SER A 118 7.28 6.92 -30.93
N LEU A 119 8.02 6.13 -31.72
CA LEU A 119 9.27 5.54 -31.22
C LEU A 119 10.20 6.72 -30.93
N LEU A 120 10.77 6.76 -29.72
CA LEU A 120 11.56 7.86 -29.15
C LEU A 120 10.75 8.97 -28.46
N GLN A 121 9.94 8.62 -27.46
CA GLN A 121 9.94 9.47 -26.27
C GLN A 121 11.21 9.12 -25.51
N ASP A 122 12.23 9.97 -25.58
CA ASP A 122 13.32 9.91 -24.62
C ASP A 122 12.70 10.13 -23.23
N LYS A 123 12.42 9.03 -22.51
CA LYS A 123 12.27 9.08 -21.06
C LYS A 123 13.53 9.78 -20.58
N ALA A 124 13.43 11.03 -20.14
CA ALA A 124 14.56 11.74 -19.55
C ALA A 124 14.96 10.97 -18.29
N TYR A 125 15.96 10.09 -18.42
CA TYR A 125 16.38 9.20 -17.36
C TYR A 125 16.84 10.05 -16.18
N GLN A 126 16.08 9.99 -15.10
CA GLN A 126 16.41 10.71 -13.88
C GLN A 126 17.56 10.00 -13.16
N ALA A 127 18.32 10.75 -12.37
CA ALA A 127 19.30 10.14 -11.49
C ALA A 127 18.63 9.10 -10.57
N PRO A 128 19.31 8.00 -10.26
CA PRO A 128 18.76 6.98 -9.38
C PRO A 128 18.42 7.57 -8.02
N LYS A 129 17.28 7.16 -7.45
CA LYS A 129 16.96 7.47 -6.06
C LYS A 129 17.81 6.57 -5.17
N VAL A 130 18.62 7.16 -4.31
CA VAL A 130 19.47 6.43 -3.37
C VAL A 130 18.85 6.53 -1.97
N VAL A 131 18.64 5.38 -1.34
CA VAL A 131 18.21 5.28 0.06
C VAL A 131 19.37 4.69 0.87
N THR A 132 19.84 5.47 1.84
CA THR A 132 21.03 5.15 2.63
C THR A 132 20.72 4.48 3.96
N ASN A 133 19.47 4.57 4.42
CA ASN A 133 19.04 4.09 5.73
C ASN A 133 18.24 2.79 5.57
N GLU A 134 18.18 2.01 6.65
CA GLU A 134 17.30 0.85 6.75
C GLU A 134 15.84 1.21 6.44
N VAL A 135 15.17 0.35 5.68
CA VAL A 135 13.74 0.48 5.36
C VAL A 135 12.93 -0.43 6.27
N ASN A 136 12.12 0.16 7.13
CA ASN A 136 11.39 -0.53 8.17
C ASN A 136 10.10 -1.18 7.65
N SER A 137 9.56 -2.11 8.43
CA SER A 137 8.25 -2.70 8.17
C SER A 137 7.20 -1.61 7.97
N PHE A 138 6.29 -1.82 6.99
CA PHE A 138 5.21 -0.90 6.63
C PHE A 138 5.64 0.42 5.98
N GLU A 139 6.93 0.61 5.70
CA GLU A 139 7.39 1.73 4.89
C GLU A 139 7.26 1.42 3.40
N GLN A 140 6.91 2.44 2.61
CA GLN A 140 6.85 2.36 1.17
C GLN A 140 7.83 3.36 0.55
N ILE A 141 8.75 2.85 -0.27
CA ILE A 141 9.72 3.65 -1.01
C ILE A 141 9.40 3.57 -2.50
N ILE A 142 9.17 4.73 -3.12
CA ILE A 142 8.90 4.83 -4.56
C ILE A 142 10.00 5.65 -5.25
N ALA A 143 10.56 5.11 -6.33
CA ALA A 143 11.40 5.80 -7.31
C ALA A 143 10.61 5.98 -8.62
N LYS A 144 10.15 7.21 -8.87
CA LYS A 144 9.38 7.56 -10.08
C LYS A 144 10.33 7.89 -11.22
N ASP A 145 10.07 7.31 -12.38
CA ASP A 145 10.85 7.52 -13.61
C ASP A 145 12.38 7.36 -13.43
N SER A 146 12.79 6.54 -12.45
CA SER A 146 14.20 6.30 -12.12
C SER A 146 14.43 4.94 -11.47
N ASP A 147 15.68 4.50 -11.52
CA ASP A 147 16.17 3.36 -10.74
C ASP A 147 16.15 3.67 -9.23
N LEU A 148 16.10 2.61 -8.43
CA LEU A 148 16.19 2.66 -6.98
C LEU A 148 17.40 1.89 -6.47
N VAL A 149 18.24 2.58 -5.69
CA VAL A 149 19.40 2.01 -5.01
C VAL A 149 19.15 2.00 -3.51
N LEU A 150 19.31 0.83 -2.89
CA LEU A 150 19.16 0.61 -1.45
C LEU A 150 20.53 0.20 -0.88
N LEU A 151 21.08 1.02 0.02
CA LEU A 151 22.39 0.76 0.62
C LEU A 151 22.32 0.04 1.98
N ASP A 152 21.12 -0.10 2.54
CA ASP A 152 20.88 -0.73 3.83
C ASP A 152 19.77 -1.80 3.75
N GLU A 153 19.50 -2.48 4.86
CA GLU A 153 18.54 -3.59 4.95
C GLU A 153 17.10 -3.14 4.65
N VAL A 154 16.34 -4.05 4.04
CA VAL A 154 14.90 -3.90 3.82
C VAL A 154 14.17 -4.93 4.67
N LYS A 155 13.43 -4.48 5.68
CA LYS A 155 12.73 -5.38 6.60
C LYS A 155 11.49 -6.00 5.99
N SER A 156 11.06 -7.12 6.58
CA SER A 156 9.79 -7.77 6.29
C SER A 156 8.63 -6.77 6.35
N GLY A 157 7.74 -6.80 5.37
CA GLY A 157 6.60 -5.88 5.29
C GLY A 157 6.91 -4.47 4.77
N ALA A 158 8.17 -4.17 4.42
CA ALA A 158 8.49 -2.99 3.62
C ALA A 158 8.12 -3.19 2.15
N GLU A 159 7.76 -2.11 1.45
CA GLU A 159 7.42 -2.11 0.02
C GLU A 159 8.34 -1.18 -0.77
N ILE A 160 9.07 -1.76 -1.72
CA ILE A 160 10.05 -1.05 -2.56
C ILE A 160 9.56 -1.05 -4.00
N MET A 161 9.38 0.14 -4.59
CA MET A 161 8.82 0.30 -5.93
C MET A 161 9.72 1.19 -6.79
N SER A 162 10.00 0.75 -8.02
CA SER A 162 10.76 1.52 -9.02
C SER A 162 10.14 1.38 -10.39
N PHE A 163 10.10 2.50 -11.13
CA PHE A 163 9.76 2.51 -12.56
C PHE A 163 10.90 1.95 -13.43
N GLY A 164 12.12 1.86 -12.90
CA GLY A 164 13.27 1.23 -13.53
C GLY A 164 13.73 0.00 -12.76
N ASN A 165 15.05 -0.12 -12.61
CA ASN A 165 15.73 -1.19 -11.92
C ASN A 165 15.78 -0.98 -10.40
N ILE A 166 15.95 -2.07 -9.65
CA ILE A 166 16.23 -2.01 -8.21
C ILE A 166 17.58 -2.66 -7.95
N SER A 167 18.44 -2.00 -7.18
CA SER A 167 19.71 -2.56 -6.70
C SER A 167 19.79 -2.46 -5.18
N ALA A 168 19.81 -3.61 -4.50
CA ALA A 168 19.90 -3.70 -3.05
C ALA A 168 21.23 -4.31 -2.60
N TYR A 169 21.99 -3.57 -1.81
CA TYR A 169 23.34 -3.93 -1.35
C TYR A 169 23.37 -4.56 0.04
N LYS A 170 22.20 -4.90 0.62
CA LYS A 170 22.05 -5.61 1.90
C LYS A 170 20.94 -6.65 1.81
N GLU A 171 20.60 -7.25 2.94
CA GLU A 171 19.51 -8.21 3.02
C GLU A 171 18.17 -7.54 2.70
N VAL A 172 17.38 -8.23 1.87
CA VAL A 172 16.02 -7.83 1.54
C VAL A 172 15.06 -8.89 2.04
N GLN A 173 14.19 -8.51 2.97
CA GLN A 173 13.09 -9.30 3.50
C GLN A 173 11.71 -8.81 3.03
N GLY A 174 11.62 -7.58 2.52
CA GLY A 174 10.35 -6.97 2.06
C GLY A 174 9.90 -7.39 0.66
N CYS A 175 9.04 -6.57 0.07
CA CYS A 175 8.50 -6.73 -1.28
C CYS A 175 9.20 -5.78 -2.26
N LEU A 176 9.69 -6.30 -3.39
CA LEU A 176 10.32 -5.51 -4.45
C LEU A 176 9.46 -5.50 -5.72
N PHE A 177 9.21 -4.32 -6.29
CA PHE A 177 8.45 -4.09 -7.52
C PHE A 177 9.26 -3.22 -8.48
N ALA A 178 9.79 -3.79 -9.56
CA ALA A 178 10.53 -3.08 -10.60
C ALA A 178 9.73 -2.98 -11.89
N GLY A 179 10.05 -1.99 -12.74
CA GLY A 179 9.34 -1.75 -13.99
C GLY A 179 7.82 -1.60 -13.79
N ILE A 180 7.39 -0.89 -12.73
CA ILE A 180 5.98 -0.85 -12.32
C ILE A 180 5.04 -0.19 -13.35
N ASP A 181 5.59 0.49 -14.35
CA ASP A 181 4.87 1.05 -15.50
C ASP A 181 4.83 0.10 -16.71
N GLY A 182 5.24 -1.16 -16.53
CA GLY A 182 5.24 -2.19 -17.57
C GLY A 182 6.59 -2.37 -18.27
N ASP A 183 7.68 -1.82 -17.73
CA ASP A 183 9.02 -2.07 -18.29
C ASP A 183 9.49 -3.50 -18.01
N GLU A 184 9.27 -4.39 -18.99
CA GLU A 184 9.71 -5.79 -18.93
C GLU A 184 11.24 -5.95 -18.94
N LYS A 185 12.01 -4.89 -19.26
CA LYS A 185 13.47 -4.91 -19.24
C LYS A 185 14.05 -4.54 -17.88
N ALA A 186 13.22 -4.10 -16.95
CA ALA A 186 13.66 -3.80 -15.59
C ALA A 186 14.25 -5.05 -14.92
N THR A 187 15.33 -4.84 -14.17
CA THR A 187 16.07 -5.89 -13.47
C THR A 187 16.16 -5.57 -12.00
N ILE A 188 16.11 -6.60 -11.16
CA ILE A 188 16.31 -6.49 -9.72
C ILE A 188 17.61 -7.20 -9.34
N PHE A 189 18.49 -6.50 -8.63
CA PHE A 189 19.72 -7.04 -8.06
C PHE A 189 19.62 -7.02 -6.54
N VAL A 190 19.88 -8.15 -5.90
CA VAL A 190 19.84 -8.28 -4.43
C VAL A 190 21.13 -8.95 -3.96
N GLN A 191 21.84 -8.33 -3.04
CA GLN A 191 23.09 -8.89 -2.48
C GLN A 191 22.85 -10.06 -1.53
N SER A 192 21.80 -9.99 -0.70
CA SER A 192 21.39 -11.09 0.19
C SER A 192 19.88 -11.30 0.07
N PHE A 193 19.50 -12.34 -0.67
CA PHE A 193 18.10 -12.58 -1.02
C PHE A 193 17.33 -13.29 0.11
N ASN A 194 16.33 -12.62 0.66
CA ASN A 194 15.37 -13.17 1.62
C ASN A 194 13.95 -12.61 1.41
N ALA A 195 13.64 -12.16 0.18
CA ALA A 195 12.49 -11.31 -0.10
C ALA A 195 11.16 -12.07 0.01
N GLN A 196 10.11 -11.38 0.50
CA GLN A 196 8.74 -11.91 0.57
C GLN A 196 8.07 -11.98 -0.82
N LEU A 197 8.35 -10.99 -1.67
CA LEU A 197 7.77 -10.90 -3.01
C LEU A 197 8.71 -10.17 -3.94
N ILE A 198 8.80 -10.67 -5.17
CA ILE A 198 9.47 -10.00 -6.29
C ILE A 198 8.46 -9.82 -7.42
N SER A 199 8.43 -8.64 -8.03
CA SER A 199 7.61 -8.33 -9.22
C SER A 199 8.41 -7.52 -10.23
N ILE A 200 8.28 -7.87 -11.51
CA ILE A 200 8.81 -7.12 -12.65
C ILE A 200 7.69 -6.98 -13.67
N ALA A 201 7.34 -5.75 -14.05
CA ALA A 201 6.29 -5.47 -15.03
C ALA A 201 4.95 -6.19 -14.76
N GLY A 202 4.60 -6.35 -13.49
CA GLY A 202 3.37 -7.03 -13.05
C GLY A 202 3.45 -8.56 -12.98
N ILE A 203 4.53 -9.18 -13.46
CA ILE A 203 4.81 -10.60 -13.25
C ILE A 203 5.47 -10.77 -11.89
N TYR A 204 4.84 -11.53 -10.98
CA TYR A 204 5.29 -11.62 -9.60
C TYR A 204 5.50 -13.06 -9.10
N LYS A 205 6.34 -13.18 -8.07
CA LYS A 205 6.54 -14.39 -7.29
C LYS A 205 6.55 -14.03 -5.80
N ARG A 206 5.63 -14.63 -5.05
CA ARG A 206 5.61 -14.59 -3.58
C ARG A 206 6.32 -15.82 -3.01
N PHE A 207 6.99 -15.63 -1.87
CA PHE A 207 7.69 -16.67 -1.13
C PHE A 207 7.09 -16.79 0.27
N ASP A 208 6.50 -17.95 0.59
CA ASP A 208 6.17 -18.29 1.98
C ASP A 208 7.43 -18.76 2.72
N VAL A 209 8.30 -19.48 2.01
CA VAL A 209 9.65 -19.86 2.44
C VAL A 209 10.60 -19.68 1.25
N VAL A 210 11.68 -18.94 1.45
CA VAL A 210 12.70 -18.71 0.42
C VAL A 210 13.48 -20.01 0.16
N PRO A 211 13.59 -20.48 -1.10
CA PRO A 211 14.38 -21.67 -1.41
C PRO A 211 15.83 -21.54 -0.94
N THR A 212 16.39 -22.58 -0.33
CA THR A 212 17.77 -22.59 0.21
C THR A 212 18.83 -22.23 -0.83
N LYS A 213 18.55 -22.47 -2.13
CA LYS A 213 19.45 -22.09 -3.22
C LYS A 213 19.56 -20.57 -3.43
N LEU A 214 18.54 -19.81 -3.06
CA LEU A 214 18.49 -18.36 -3.19
C LEU A 214 18.76 -17.66 -1.87
N TYR A 215 18.38 -18.26 -0.74
CA TYR A 215 18.50 -17.66 0.59
C TYR A 215 19.93 -17.17 0.86
N ALA A 216 20.04 -15.89 1.26
CA ALA A 216 21.29 -15.21 1.58
C ALA A 216 22.35 -15.27 0.45
N ARG A 217 21.91 -15.44 -0.80
CA ARG A 217 22.77 -15.36 -1.99
C ARG A 217 22.57 -14.02 -2.70
N GLN A 218 23.59 -13.67 -3.49
CA GLN A 218 23.47 -12.61 -4.46
C GLN A 218 22.66 -13.12 -5.66
N VAL A 219 21.58 -12.42 -5.99
CA VAL A 219 20.64 -12.85 -7.01
C VAL A 219 20.32 -11.68 -7.94
N MET A 220 20.41 -11.93 -9.24
CA MET A 220 19.82 -11.11 -10.30
C MET A 220 18.48 -11.73 -10.71
N ILE A 221 17.43 -10.91 -10.74
CA ILE A 221 16.11 -11.29 -11.21
C ILE A 221 15.74 -10.46 -12.43
N ASP A 222 15.39 -11.13 -13.52
CA ASP A 222 14.91 -10.54 -14.76
C ASP A 222 13.71 -11.32 -15.33
N LEU A 223 13.14 -10.81 -16.43
CA LEU A 223 12.11 -11.53 -17.19
C LEU A 223 12.74 -12.28 -18.37
N SER A 224 12.40 -13.55 -18.49
CA SER A 224 12.71 -14.41 -19.64
C SER A 224 11.45 -15.13 -20.04
N ASP A 225 11.02 -14.97 -21.30
CA ASP A 225 9.82 -15.61 -21.85
C ASP A 225 8.56 -15.39 -20.99
N GLY A 226 8.39 -14.15 -20.50
CA GLY A 226 7.25 -13.75 -19.65
C GLY A 226 7.27 -14.34 -18.25
N LYS A 227 8.40 -14.89 -17.78
CA LYS A 227 8.56 -15.47 -16.45
C LYS A 227 9.74 -14.85 -15.72
N LEU A 228 9.61 -14.73 -14.40
CA LEU A 228 10.72 -14.35 -13.54
C LEU A 228 11.79 -15.44 -13.55
N ARG A 229 13.03 -15.04 -13.87
CA ARG A 229 14.21 -15.88 -13.84
C ARG A 229 15.14 -15.38 -12.75
N PHE A 230 15.54 -16.28 -11.85
CA PHE A 230 16.41 -15.99 -10.71
C PHE A 230 17.79 -16.58 -10.99
N GLN A 231 18.81 -15.71 -11.12
CA GLN A 231 20.19 -16.10 -11.40
C GLN A 231 21.07 -15.76 -10.20
N ILE A 232 21.84 -16.74 -9.72
CA ILE A 232 22.85 -16.49 -8.68
C ILE A 232 24.08 -15.89 -9.36
N VAL A 233 24.59 -14.79 -8.80
CA VAL A 233 25.75 -14.05 -9.32
C VAL A 233 26.94 -14.20 -8.38
#